data_AF-A0A925KKW7-F1
#
_entry.id   AF-A0A925KKW7-F1
#
_cell.length_a   1.000
_cell.length_b   1.000
_cell.length_c   1.000
_cell.angle_alpha   90.00
_cell.angle_beta   90.00
_cell.angle_gamma   90.00
#
_symmetry.space_group_name_H-M   'P 1'
#
loop_
_entity.id
_entity.type
_entity.pdbx_description
1 polymer ?
#
loop_
_entity_poly.entity_id
_entity_poly.type
_entity_poly.pdbx_seq_one_letter_code
_entity_poly.pdbx_strand_id
1 'polypeptide(L)'
;MSGIFISYRREDAAGHAARLFDRLAGPWSVQGKVTGLEQVSVPAGKFHAIKVEVYGNRNADVTQASAGSVAVRSKIVVWFAPEVKRIVKHTRDTFAPNGNDLSKDIYELVEYKLN
;
A
#
# COMPACT_ATOMS: atom_id res chain seq x y z
N MET A 1 -11.48 -18.54 -9.06
CA MET A 1 -10.14 -18.07 -8.67
C MET A 1 -10.24 -17.48 -7.27
N SER A 2 -9.62 -18.12 -6.27
CA SER A 2 -9.68 -17.68 -4.88
C SER A 2 -8.61 -16.62 -4.63
N GLY A 3 -9.01 -15.35 -4.56
CA GLY A 3 -8.12 -14.26 -4.15
C GLY A 3 -7.93 -14.27 -2.64
N ILE A 4 -6.72 -13.92 -2.16
CA ILE A 4 -6.47 -13.69 -0.74
C ILE A 4 -7.04 -12.32 -0.40
N PHE A 5 -8.05 -12.28 0.47
CA PHE A 5 -8.58 -11.04 1.03
C PHE A 5 -7.74 -10.63 2.24
N ILE A 6 -6.96 -9.56 2.11
CA ILE A 6 -6.29 -8.93 3.24
C ILE A 6 -7.03 -7.61 3.52
N SER A 7 -7.89 -7.59 4.53
CA SER A 7 -8.46 -6.35 5.05
C SER A 7 -7.48 -5.70 6.02
N TYR A 8 -6.99 -4.50 5.71
CA TYR A 8 -6.34 -3.66 6.71
C TYR A 8 -7.42 -2.95 7.53
N ARG A 9 -7.55 -3.32 8.81
CA ARG A 9 -8.30 -2.52 9.79
C ARG A 9 -7.33 -1.47 10.33
N ARG A 10 -7.55 -0.18 10.03
CA ARG A 10 -6.83 0.89 10.76
C ARG A 10 -7.40 0.97 12.16
N GLU A 11 -6.66 0.53 13.16
CA GLU A 11 -7.04 0.72 14.57
C GLU A 11 -6.72 2.15 15.07
N ASP A 12 -5.89 2.89 14.32
CA ASP A 12 -5.39 4.23 14.64
C ASP A 12 -6.25 5.38 14.06
N ALA A 13 -7.33 5.05 13.34
CA ALA A 13 -8.21 6.06 12.77
C ALA A 13 -9.14 6.62 13.86
N ALA A 14 -8.58 7.48 14.71
CA ALA A 14 -9.27 8.14 15.81
C ALA A 14 -10.36 9.09 15.27
N GLY A 15 -11.62 8.69 15.37
CA GLY A 15 -12.77 9.59 15.21
C GLY A 15 -13.96 9.05 14.42
N HIS A 16 -15.08 9.78 14.50
CA HIS A 16 -16.33 9.45 13.79
C HIS A 16 -16.16 9.48 12.26
N ALA A 17 -15.31 10.38 11.76
CA ALA A 17 -15.03 10.54 10.33
C ALA A 17 -14.37 9.28 9.73
N ALA A 18 -13.36 8.72 10.40
CA ALA A 18 -12.69 7.49 9.96
C ALA A 18 -13.65 6.29 9.84
N ARG A 19 -14.55 6.13 10.81
CA ARG A 19 -15.55 5.06 10.81
C ARG A 19 -16.61 5.24 9.73
N LEU A 20 -16.93 6.48 9.35
CA LEU A 20 -17.78 6.77 8.21
C LEU A 20 -17.08 6.43 6.89
N PHE A 21 -15.79 6.75 6.75
CA PHE A 21 -15.03 6.43 5.53
C PHE A 21 -14.94 4.92 5.25
N ASP A 22 -14.75 4.09 6.27
CA ASP A 22 -14.76 2.62 6.10
C ASP A 22 -16.16 2.05 5.87
N ARG A 23 -17.23 2.74 6.31
CA ARG A 23 -18.62 2.33 6.04
C ARG A 23 -19.04 2.64 4.60
N LEU A 24 -18.56 3.76 4.05
CA LEU A 24 -18.89 4.21 2.68
C LEU A 24 -18.06 3.51 1.60
N ALA A 25 -16.96 2.86 1.97
CA ALA A 25 -16.08 2.18 1.05
C ALA A 25 -16.23 0.66 1.14
N GLY A 26 -16.37 0.02 -0.02
CA GLY A 26 -16.41 -1.44 -0.12
C GLY A 26 -15.05 -2.09 0.19
N PRO A 27 -15.02 -3.44 0.28
CA PRO A 27 -13.77 -4.17 0.51
C PRO A 27 -12.78 -3.95 -0.63
N TRP A 28 -11.49 -4.01 -0.30
CA TRP A 28 -10.42 -3.98 -1.30
C TRP A 28 -10.31 -5.32 -2.01
N SER A 29 -10.29 -5.27 -3.35
CA SER A 29 -9.76 -6.31 -4.21
C SER A 29 -8.29 -6.02 -4.50
N VAL A 30 -7.41 -6.96 -4.21
CA VAL A 30 -5.96 -6.79 -4.31
C VAL A 30 -5.36 -7.86 -5.20
N GLN A 31 -4.40 -7.46 -6.05
CA GLN A 31 -3.61 -8.37 -6.86
C GLN A 31 -2.13 -8.03 -6.73
N GLY A 32 -1.31 -9.05 -6.44
CA GLY A 32 0.15 -8.93 -6.37
C GLY A 32 0.83 -9.65 -7.53
N LYS A 33 1.97 -9.10 -7.98
CA LYS A 33 2.84 -9.72 -8.98
C LYS A 33 4.30 -9.49 -8.61
N VAL A 34 5.10 -10.56 -8.59
CA VAL A 34 6.56 -10.44 -8.56
C VAL A 34 7.03 -9.93 -9.93
N THR A 35 7.74 -8.80 -9.96
CA THR A 35 8.17 -8.17 -11.21
C THR A 35 9.65 -8.38 -11.52
N GLY A 36 10.46 -8.78 -10.53
CA GLY A 36 11.86 -9.13 -10.76
C GLY A 36 12.73 -9.05 -9.51
N LEU A 37 14.03 -9.23 -9.71
CA LEU A 37 15.08 -8.98 -8.73
C LEU A 37 15.77 -7.66 -9.08
N GLU A 38 15.95 -6.79 -8.09
CA GLU A 38 16.59 -5.49 -8.25
C GLU A 38 17.60 -5.27 -7.12
N GLN A 39 18.74 -4.65 -7.44
CA GLN A 39 19.64 -4.13 -6.40
C GLN A 39 19.10 -2.78 -5.91
N VAL A 40 18.82 -2.68 -4.61
CA VAL A 40 18.24 -1.47 -3.99
C VAL A 40 19.21 -0.90 -2.98
N SER A 41 19.44 0.41 -3.04
CA SER A 41 20.21 1.16 -2.04
C SER A 41 19.26 1.95 -1.14
N VAL A 42 19.38 1.77 0.17
CA VAL A 42 18.66 2.48 1.23
C VAL A 42 19.64 2.86 2.35
N PRO A 43 19.27 3.65 3.36
CA PRO A 43 20.22 4.03 4.42
C PRO A 43 20.83 2.83 5.16
N ALA A 44 20.10 1.72 5.32
CA ALA A 44 20.62 0.47 5.91
C ALA A 44 21.64 -0.30 5.04
N GLY A 45 21.89 0.13 3.79
CA GLY A 45 22.85 -0.49 2.89
C GLY A 45 22.27 -0.87 1.51
N LYS A 46 22.95 -1.79 0.83
CA LYS A 46 22.56 -2.30 -0.49
C LYS A 46 22.07 -3.74 -0.39
N PHE A 47 20.95 -4.04 -1.04
CA PHE A 47 20.29 -5.34 -0.95
C PHE A 47 19.90 -5.87 -2.33
N HIS A 48 19.88 -7.19 -2.49
CA HIS A 48 19.27 -7.85 -3.65
C HIS A 48 17.82 -8.16 -3.32
N ALA A 49 16.91 -7.30 -3.77
CA ALA A 49 15.52 -7.37 -3.37
C ALA A 49 14.62 -7.92 -4.47
N ILE A 50 13.68 -8.76 -4.08
CA ILE A 50 12.54 -9.17 -4.90
C ILE A 50 11.56 -7.99 -4.94
N LYS A 51 11.30 -7.47 -6.12
CA LYS A 51 10.29 -6.44 -6.34
C LYS A 51 8.94 -7.09 -6.56
N VAL A 52 7.95 -6.61 -5.81
CA VAL A 52 6.56 -7.03 -5.92
C VAL A 52 5.70 -5.79 -6.10
N GLU A 53 4.90 -5.77 -7.16
CA GLU A 53 3.87 -4.76 -7.37
C GLU A 53 2.53 -5.30 -6.89
N VAL A 54 1.81 -4.48 -6.13
CA VAL A 54 0.51 -4.80 -5.55
C VAL A 54 -0.46 -3.69 -5.94
N TYR A 55 -1.52 -4.07 -6.64
CA TYR A 55 -2.57 -3.17 -7.08
C TYR A 55 -3.83 -3.46 -6.28
N GLY A 56 -4.39 -2.40 -5.70
CA GLY A 56 -5.65 -2.44 -4.97
C GLY A 56 -6.71 -1.62 -5.67
N ASN A 57 -7.94 -2.12 -5.70
CA ASN A 57 -9.12 -1.35 -6.03
C ASN A 57 -10.25 -1.64 -5.03
N ARG A 58 -11.13 -0.67 -4.81
CA ARG A 58 -12.41 -0.85 -4.11
C ARG A 58 -13.46 0.07 -4.72
N ASN A 59 -14.72 -0.29 -4.56
CA ASN A 59 -15.82 0.64 -4.82
C ASN A 59 -16.00 1.56 -3.60
N ALA A 60 -16.50 2.76 -3.82
CA ALA A 60 -16.92 3.65 -2.74
C ALA A 60 -18.22 4.36 -3.14
N ASP A 61 -19.18 4.38 -2.21
CA ASP A 61 -20.42 5.11 -2.35
C ASP A 61 -20.22 6.51 -1.76
N VAL A 62 -19.72 7.42 -2.60
CA VAL A 62 -19.28 8.76 -2.21
C VAL A 62 -19.97 9.82 -3.05
N THR A 63 -20.34 10.92 -2.40
CA THR A 63 -20.83 12.12 -3.08
C THR A 63 -19.69 12.82 -3.83
N GLN A 64 -20.03 13.68 -4.80
CA GLN A 64 -19.05 14.51 -5.52
C GLN A 64 -18.17 15.34 -4.57
N ALA A 65 -18.74 15.90 -3.50
CA ALA A 65 -18.00 16.71 -2.52
C ALA A 65 -16.94 15.90 -1.76
N SER A 66 -17.15 14.59 -1.59
CA SER A 66 -16.25 13.68 -0.87
C SER A 66 -15.33 12.84 -1.79
N ALA A 67 -15.55 12.89 -3.11
CA ALA A 67 -14.81 12.06 -4.06
C ALA A 67 -13.30 12.34 -4.00
N GLY A 68 -12.90 13.58 -3.77
CA GLY A 68 -11.48 13.96 -3.67
C GLY A 68 -10.77 13.55 -2.36
N SER A 69 -11.41 12.83 -1.45
CA SER A 69 -10.82 12.49 -0.14
C SER A 69 -10.86 11.00 0.20
N VAL A 70 -11.37 10.16 -0.70
CA VAL A 70 -11.51 8.72 -0.47
C VAL A 70 -10.60 7.95 -1.43
N ALA A 71 -9.62 7.23 -0.88
CA ALA A 71 -8.80 6.34 -1.70
C ALA A 71 -9.63 5.15 -2.18
N VAL A 72 -9.66 4.93 -3.50
CA VAL A 72 -10.34 3.76 -4.11
C VAL A 72 -9.44 2.92 -4.97
N ARG A 73 -8.25 3.44 -5.32
CA ARG A 73 -7.19 2.67 -5.95
C ARG A 73 -5.90 2.88 -5.18
N SER A 74 -5.05 1.86 -5.19
CA SER A 74 -3.71 1.95 -4.64
C SER A 74 -2.71 1.19 -5.50
N LYS A 75 -1.51 1.75 -5.66
CA LYS A 75 -0.35 1.05 -6.19
C LYS A 75 0.70 0.99 -5.08
N ILE A 76 1.00 -0.23 -4.66
CA ILE A 76 2.05 -0.51 -3.69
C ILE A 76 3.18 -1.22 -4.42
N VAL A 77 4.42 -0.78 -4.22
CA VAL A 77 5.60 -1.51 -4.68
C VAL A 77 6.47 -1.79 -3.48
N VAL A 78 6.79 -3.06 -3.26
CA VAL A 78 7.65 -3.50 -2.16
C VAL A 78 8.90 -4.17 -2.72
N TRP A 79 10.03 -3.87 -2.11
CA TRP A 79 11.30 -4.52 -2.36
C TRP A 79 11.64 -5.33 -1.13
N PHE A 80 11.48 -6.65 -1.21
CA PHE A 80 11.78 -7.58 -0.12
C PHE A 80 13.17 -8.18 -0.30
N ALA A 81 14.06 -8.00 0.67
CA ALA A 81 15.39 -8.58 0.67
C ALA A 81 15.40 -9.87 1.51
N PRO A 82 15.57 -11.06 0.89
CA PRO A 82 15.59 -12.33 1.61
C PRO A 82 16.72 -12.41 2.64
N GLU A 83 17.89 -11.81 2.36
CA GLU A 83 19.07 -11.85 3.24
C GLU A 83 18.80 -11.27 4.64
N VAL A 84 17.88 -10.30 4.75
CA VAL A 84 17.49 -9.67 6.01
C VAL A 84 16.04 -9.97 6.39
N LYS A 85 15.33 -10.77 5.58
CA LYS A 85 13.92 -11.17 5.76
C LYS A 85 12.99 -9.97 5.99
N ARG A 86 13.24 -8.86 5.30
CA ARG A 86 12.48 -7.61 5.47
C ARG A 86 12.21 -6.93 4.14
N ILE A 87 11.15 -6.12 4.13
CA ILE A 87 10.94 -5.11 3.09
C ILE A 87 11.96 -4.00 3.35
N VAL A 88 12.86 -3.79 2.39
CA VAL A 88 13.91 -2.76 2.48
C VAL A 88 13.46 -1.42 1.90
N LYS A 89 12.50 -1.46 0.96
CA LYS A 89 11.85 -0.27 0.40
C LYS A 89 10.38 -0.56 0.10
N HIS A 90 9.53 0.44 0.30
CA HIS A 90 8.11 0.37 -0.01
C HIS A 90 7.65 1.73 -0.53
N THR A 91 6.96 1.75 -1.67
CA THR A 91 6.23 2.93 -2.14
C THR A 91 4.73 2.66 -2.13
N ARG A 92 3.95 3.67 -1.79
CA ARG A 92 2.50 3.60 -1.79
C ARG A 92 1.91 4.85 -2.43
N ASP A 93 1.22 4.63 -3.53
CA ASP A 93 0.43 5.65 -4.20
C ASP A 93 -1.06 5.33 -3.99
N THR A 94 -1.87 6.33 -3.68
CA THR A 94 -3.33 6.19 -3.60
C THR A 94 -4.04 7.20 -4.47
N PHE A 95 -5.18 6.78 -5.02
CA PHE A 95 -5.94 7.58 -5.97
C PHE A 95 -7.42 7.63 -5.58
N ALA A 96 -8.01 8.79 -5.80
CA ALA A 96 -9.44 9.05 -5.69
C ALA A 96 -10.23 8.45 -6.87
N PRO A 97 -11.57 8.33 -6.74
CA PRO A 97 -12.46 7.91 -7.82
C PRO A 97 -12.32 8.73 -9.09
N ASN A 98 -12.10 10.04 -8.94
CA ASN A 98 -11.97 10.97 -10.07
C ASN A 98 -10.62 10.88 -10.80
N GLY A 99 -9.68 10.05 -10.34
CA GLY A 99 -8.35 9.97 -10.93
C GLY A 99 -7.24 10.62 -10.12
N ASN A 100 -7.56 11.55 -9.24
CA ASN A 100 -6.55 12.37 -8.57
C ASN A 100 -5.70 11.55 -7.60
N ASP A 101 -4.42 11.89 -7.55
CA ASP A 101 -3.51 11.41 -6.51
C ASP A 101 -3.96 11.94 -5.14
N LEU A 102 -3.95 11.07 -4.13
CA LEU A 102 -4.28 11.42 -2.75
C LEU A 102 -3.05 11.39 -1.84
N SER A 103 -2.24 10.34 -1.96
CA SER A 103 -1.00 10.20 -1.19
C SER A 103 0.05 9.49 -2.01
N LYS A 104 1.30 9.87 -1.76
CA LYS A 104 2.50 9.22 -2.26
C LYS A 104 3.51 9.12 -1.14
N ASP A 105 3.73 7.89 -0.69
CA ASP A 105 4.55 7.60 0.47
C ASP A 105 5.75 6.74 0.04
N ILE A 106 6.92 6.99 0.62
CA ILE A 106 8.12 6.18 0.44
C ILE A 106 8.66 5.82 1.82
N TYR A 107 8.90 4.53 2.03
CA TYR A 107 9.52 3.98 3.23
C TYR A 107 10.79 3.25 2.84
N GLU A 108 11.87 3.51 3.59
CA GLU A 108 13.17 2.90 3.37
C GLU A 108 13.70 2.36 4.70
N LEU A 109 14.37 1.21 4.64
CA LEU A 109 14.99 0.62 5.81
C LEU A 109 16.18 1.47 6.23
N VAL A 110 16.13 1.99 7.46
CA VAL A 110 17.18 2.83 8.02
C VAL A 110 18.24 2.00 8.75
N GLU A 111 17.81 1.00 9.52
CA GLU A 111 18.68 0.11 10.28
C GLU A 111 17.98 -1.24 10.51
N TYR A 112 18.75 -2.31 10.71
CA TYR A 112 18.24 -3.60 11.14
C TYR A 112 19.29 -4.35 11.98
N LYS A 113 18.81 -5.29 12.80
CA LYS A 113 19.64 -6.27 13.50
C LYS A 113 19.05 -7.66 13.30
N LEU A 114 19.87 -8.60 12.86
CA LEU A 114 19.52 -10.01 12.82
C LEU A 114 19.90 -10.63 14.18
N ASN A 115 19.00 -11.42 14.75
CA ASN A 115 19.26 -12.19 15.96
C ASN A 115 19.94 -13.51 15.60
#